data_AF-A0A1G0ICN5-F1
#
_entry.id   AF-A0A1G0ICN5-F1
#
_cell.length_a   1.000
_cell.length_b   1.000
_cell.length_c   1.000
_cell.angle_alpha   90.00
_cell.angle_beta   90.00
_cell.angle_gamma   90.00
#
_symmetry.space_group_name_H-M   'P 1'
#
loop_
_entity.id
_entity.type
_entity.pdbx_description
1 polymer ?
#
loop_
_entity_poly.entity_id
_entity_poly.type
_entity_poly.pdbx_seq_one_letter_code
_entity_poly.pdbx_strand_id
1 'polypeptide(L)'
;MVIRPGSADRSFKVQIVDDVGVPVTGLVAATFPALYALRTSTAPIAFGALSDLAAIDSAHADGGVKEYSSGGGFYRVDAPDSPWATEDSDIRIAGEAIDLRVIAAPIDVTKGGVIPRVVVCSKTTGGTALQLQAWLEDNGLKVDLSTLDPAATCAVDVYQHGSGVAQFALSTGDFGSAVTRDVFEAEEADPNLTADRVYDMHVTITYLGIAYTAIKSFTAIP
;
A
#
# COMPACT_ATOMS: atom_id res chain seq x y z
N MET A 1 7.02 -5.98 12.65
CA MET A 1 6.66 -4.61 12.18
C MET A 1 5.72 -4.76 11.01
N VAL A 2 4.73 -3.90 10.84
CA VAL A 2 3.78 -3.99 9.72
C VAL A 2 4.09 -2.88 8.71
N ILE A 3 4.17 -3.23 7.44
CA ILE A 3 4.23 -2.28 6.32
C ILE A 3 3.10 -2.56 5.34
N ARG A 4 2.60 -1.53 4.66
CA ARG A 4 1.59 -1.70 3.61
C ARG A 4 2.29 -2.14 2.32
N PRO A 5 1.68 -3.00 1.50
CA PRO A 5 2.24 -3.26 0.20
C PRO A 5 2.31 -1.97 -0.65
N GLY A 6 3.25 -1.89 -1.58
CA GLY A 6 3.50 -0.70 -2.39
C GLY A 6 4.06 0.50 -1.62
N SER A 7 4.39 0.37 -0.33
CA SER A 7 5.07 1.44 0.41
C SER A 7 6.44 1.70 -0.21
N ALA A 8 6.76 2.97 -0.47
CA ALA A 8 8.08 3.39 -0.97
C ALA A 8 9.00 3.85 0.17
N ASP A 9 10.29 3.98 -0.15
CA ASP A 9 11.32 4.67 0.64
C ASP A 9 11.42 4.19 2.09
N ARG A 10 11.50 2.86 2.28
CA ARG A 10 11.54 2.26 3.62
C ARG A 10 12.95 2.08 4.14
N SER A 11 13.20 2.64 5.32
CA SER A 11 14.43 2.45 6.09
C SER A 11 14.20 1.53 7.29
N PHE A 12 15.15 0.64 7.56
CA PHE A 12 15.10 -0.30 8.67
C PHE A 12 16.33 -0.20 9.55
N LYS A 13 16.15 -0.50 10.84
CA LYS A 13 17.26 -0.68 11.77
C LYS A 13 17.63 -2.16 11.84
N VAL A 14 18.87 -2.47 11.50
CA VAL A 14 19.45 -3.82 11.64
C VAL A 14 20.61 -3.79 12.62
N GLN A 15 20.93 -4.93 13.20
CA GLN A 15 22.16 -5.11 13.96
C GLN A 15 23.08 -6.09 13.25
N ILE A 16 24.36 -5.75 13.15
CA ILE A 16 25.41 -6.63 12.64
C ILE A 16 26.23 -7.13 13.82
N VAL A 17 26.36 -8.45 13.90
CA VAL A 17 27.16 -9.14 14.91
C VAL A 17 28.10 -10.14 14.24
N ASP A 18 29.17 -10.51 14.92
CA ASP A 18 30.02 -11.63 14.50
C ASP A 18 29.35 -12.99 14.80
N ASP A 19 30.02 -14.08 14.43
CA ASP A 19 29.53 -15.45 14.68
C ASP A 19 29.36 -15.82 16.16
N VAL A 20 29.96 -15.04 17.05
CA VAL A 20 29.89 -15.21 18.51
C VAL A 20 28.85 -14.26 19.12
N GLY A 21 28.21 -13.41 18.30
CA GLY A 21 27.18 -12.46 18.70
C GLY A 21 27.72 -11.12 19.21
N VAL A 22 29.00 -10.81 19.01
CA VAL A 22 29.59 -9.52 19.37
C VAL A 22 29.22 -8.48 18.31
N PRO A 23 28.72 -7.29 18.70
CA PRO A 23 28.39 -6.27 17.73
C PRO A 23 29.60 -5.78 16.93
N VAL A 24 29.44 -5.69 15.62
CA VAL A 24 30.47 -5.21 14.70
C VAL A 24 30.14 -3.79 14.28
N THR A 25 31.08 -2.87 14.50
CA THR A 25 30.97 -1.43 14.22
C THR A 25 31.92 -1.00 13.11
N GLY A 26 31.73 0.19 12.54
CA GLY A 26 32.64 0.77 11.53
C GLY A 26 32.53 0.15 10.14
N LEU A 27 31.51 -0.67 9.88
CA LEU A 27 31.22 -1.16 8.54
C LEU A 27 30.79 -0.02 7.61
N VAL A 28 31.28 -0.08 6.39
CA VAL A 28 30.92 0.79 5.26
C VAL A 28 30.35 -0.09 4.16
N ALA A 29 29.69 0.49 3.16
CA ALA A 29 29.05 -0.24 2.07
C ALA A 29 29.93 -1.34 1.45
N ALA A 30 31.24 -1.07 1.27
CA ALA A 30 32.19 -2.03 0.70
C ALA A 30 32.51 -3.23 1.60
N THR A 31 32.32 -3.12 2.91
CA THR A 31 32.56 -4.19 3.90
C THR A 31 31.27 -4.69 4.54
N PHE A 32 30.13 -4.13 4.15
CA PHE A 32 28.82 -4.52 4.65
C PHE A 32 28.38 -5.85 4.02
N PRO A 33 27.68 -6.73 4.76
CA PRO A 33 27.10 -7.94 4.18
C PRO A 33 26.19 -7.62 3.00
N ALA A 34 26.19 -8.46 1.97
CA ALA A 34 25.16 -8.38 0.94
C ALA A 34 23.79 -8.64 1.58
N LEU A 35 22.78 -7.82 1.28
CA LEU A 35 21.47 -7.89 1.95
C LEU A 35 20.37 -8.42 1.02
N TYR A 36 19.44 -9.16 1.63
CA TYR A 36 18.30 -9.76 0.95
C TYR A 36 17.04 -9.64 1.81
N ALA A 37 15.91 -9.37 1.17
CA ALA A 37 14.58 -9.61 1.74
C ALA A 37 14.18 -11.06 1.45
N LEU A 38 14.22 -11.91 2.48
CA LEU A 38 13.71 -13.27 2.43
C LEU A 38 12.19 -13.22 2.48
N ARG A 39 11.55 -13.75 1.45
CA ARG A 39 10.09 -13.81 1.30
C ARG A 39 9.60 -15.25 1.52
N THR A 40 8.39 -15.41 2.03
CA THR A 40 7.82 -16.76 2.22
C THR A 40 7.18 -17.31 0.95
N SER A 41 6.66 -16.41 0.10
CA SER A 41 5.88 -16.77 -1.09
C SER A 41 6.69 -16.77 -2.40
N THR A 42 7.90 -16.19 -2.41
CA THR A 42 8.73 -16.03 -3.62
C THR A 42 10.23 -16.17 -3.31
N ALA A 43 11.06 -16.15 -4.36
CA ALA A 43 12.51 -16.06 -4.20
C ALA A 43 12.93 -14.81 -3.41
N PRO A 44 14.06 -14.87 -2.67
CA PRO A 44 14.65 -13.70 -2.02
C PRO A 44 14.93 -12.57 -3.02
N ILE A 45 14.72 -11.32 -2.58
CA ILE A 45 15.00 -10.14 -3.39
C ILE A 45 16.24 -9.46 -2.83
N ALA A 46 17.26 -9.28 -3.68
CA ALA A 46 18.51 -8.62 -3.30
C ALA A 46 18.33 -7.10 -3.16
N PHE A 47 19.05 -6.49 -2.23
CA PHE A 47 19.04 -5.03 -2.04
C PHE A 47 19.87 -4.29 -3.10
N GLY A 48 20.58 -5.03 -3.97
CA GLY A 48 21.45 -4.45 -4.99
C GLY A 48 22.79 -3.99 -4.43
N ALA A 49 23.41 -3.03 -5.12
CA ALA A 49 24.68 -2.45 -4.68
C ALA A 49 24.45 -1.51 -3.49
N LEU A 50 25.22 -1.70 -2.42
CA LEU A 50 25.13 -0.86 -1.24
C LEU A 50 25.91 0.45 -1.42
N SER A 51 25.48 1.50 -0.74
CA SER A 51 26.14 2.82 -0.75
C SER A 51 26.19 3.44 0.64
N ASP A 52 27.25 4.22 0.91
CA ASP A 52 27.38 4.91 2.19
C ASP A 52 26.50 6.16 2.23
N LEU A 53 25.59 6.22 3.20
CA LEU A 53 24.87 7.46 3.47
C LEU A 53 25.78 8.45 4.21
N ALA A 54 25.65 9.73 3.90
CA ALA A 54 26.46 10.78 4.53
C ALA A 54 26.17 10.89 6.04
N ALA A 55 24.90 10.81 6.43
CA ALA A 55 24.40 10.95 7.80
C ALA A 55 23.16 10.07 8.05
N ILE A 56 22.80 9.88 9.32
CA ILE A 56 21.67 9.01 9.70
C ILE A 56 20.30 9.55 9.26
N ASP A 57 20.23 10.86 8.99
CA ASP A 57 19.08 11.64 8.54
C ASP A 57 19.16 12.00 7.04
N SER A 58 20.11 11.41 6.31
CA SER A 58 20.16 11.56 4.85
C SER A 58 18.85 11.09 4.21
N ALA A 59 18.48 11.69 3.08
CA ALA A 59 17.36 11.22 2.28
C ALA A 59 17.51 9.72 1.96
N HIS A 60 16.38 9.02 1.83
CA HIS A 60 16.40 7.60 1.47
C HIS A 60 17.10 7.41 0.12
N ALA A 61 17.92 6.37 0.05
CA ALA A 61 18.50 5.89 -1.19
C ALA A 61 18.58 4.37 -1.15
N ASP A 62 18.02 3.68 -2.13
CA ASP A 62 18.08 2.22 -2.25
C ASP A 62 19.51 1.68 -2.03
N GLY A 63 19.66 0.76 -1.06
CA GLY A 63 20.95 0.17 -0.68
C GLY A 63 21.81 1.06 0.23
N GLY A 64 21.31 2.22 0.66
CA GLY A 64 21.98 3.14 1.56
C GLY A 64 22.19 2.54 2.95
N VAL A 65 23.41 2.61 3.48
CA VAL A 65 23.76 2.13 4.83
C VAL A 65 24.41 3.22 5.68
N LYS A 66 24.07 3.24 6.98
CA LYS A 66 24.72 4.12 7.96
C LYS A 66 24.70 3.55 9.36
N GLU A 67 25.85 3.58 10.04
CA GLU A 67 25.89 3.24 11.45
C GLU A 67 25.16 4.29 12.31
N TYR A 68 24.40 3.83 13.30
CA TYR A 68 23.85 4.70 14.34
C TYR A 68 24.96 5.14 15.31
N SER A 69 24.97 6.42 15.67
CA SER A 69 25.96 7.01 16.57
C SER A 69 25.96 6.43 17.99
N SER A 70 24.90 5.72 18.38
CA SER A 70 24.82 5.03 19.68
C SER A 70 25.84 3.89 19.83
N GLY A 71 26.51 3.48 18.75
CA GLY A 71 27.37 2.30 18.71
C GLY A 71 26.56 1.00 18.86
N GLY A 72 27.26 -0.12 19.05
CA GLY A 72 26.62 -1.43 19.29
C GLY A 72 26.21 -2.17 18.01
N GLY A 73 26.84 -1.86 16.88
CA GLY A 73 26.65 -2.56 15.61
C GLY A 73 25.28 -2.35 14.98
N PHE A 74 24.60 -1.26 15.31
CA PHE A 74 23.30 -0.93 14.72
C PHE A 74 23.47 -0.04 13.49
N TYR A 75 22.76 -0.39 12.43
CA TYR A 75 22.80 0.31 11.16
C TYR A 75 21.39 0.64 10.67
N ARG A 76 21.23 1.83 10.09
CA ARG A 76 20.15 2.14 9.16
C ARG A 76 20.47 1.47 7.84
N VAL A 77 19.48 0.81 7.27
CA VAL A 77 19.51 0.24 5.92
C VAL A 77 18.30 0.77 5.17
N ASP A 78 18.56 1.43 4.06
CA ASP A 78 17.54 1.87 3.11
C ASP A 78 17.30 0.76 2.11
N ALA A 79 16.10 0.21 2.14
CA ALA A 79 15.75 -0.98 1.40
C ALA A 79 15.02 -0.59 0.09
N PRO A 80 15.23 -1.33 -1.01
CA PRO A 80 14.56 -1.05 -2.27
C PRO A 80 13.06 -1.28 -2.17
N ASP A 81 12.24 -0.68 -3.04
CA ASP A 81 10.77 -0.80 -2.95
C ASP A 81 10.21 -2.18 -3.34
N SER A 82 10.96 -2.90 -4.18
CA SER A 82 10.51 -4.16 -4.77
C SER A 82 10.07 -5.26 -3.79
N PRO A 83 10.66 -5.44 -2.59
CA PRO A 83 10.22 -6.49 -1.68
C PRO A 83 8.86 -6.22 -1.01
N TRP A 84 8.38 -4.98 -1.03
CA TRP A 84 7.08 -4.60 -0.45
C TRP A 84 6.01 -4.38 -1.50
N ALA A 85 6.30 -4.56 -2.79
CA ALA A 85 5.33 -4.31 -3.86
C ALA A 85 4.05 -5.18 -3.77
N THR A 86 4.11 -6.33 -3.09
CA THR A 86 3.00 -7.30 -2.98
C THR A 86 2.88 -7.79 -1.54
N GLU A 87 1.68 -8.29 -1.17
CA GLU A 87 1.46 -8.89 0.16
C GLU A 87 2.38 -10.10 0.37
N ASP A 88 2.95 -10.19 1.57
CA ASP A 88 3.75 -11.31 2.05
C ASP A 88 3.82 -11.25 3.58
N SER A 89 3.79 -12.39 4.24
CA SER A 89 3.90 -12.51 5.70
C SER A 89 5.30 -12.98 6.09
N ASP A 90 5.83 -12.51 7.22
CA ASP A 90 7.15 -12.91 7.74
C ASP A 90 8.31 -12.68 6.75
N ILE A 91 8.39 -11.49 6.17
CA ILE A 91 9.60 -11.05 5.46
C ILE A 91 10.71 -10.82 6.48
N ARG A 92 11.91 -11.33 6.18
CA ARG A 92 13.11 -11.13 7.01
C ARG A 92 14.23 -10.51 6.21
N ILE A 93 14.91 -9.53 6.79
CA ILE A 93 16.16 -9.02 6.23
C ILE A 93 17.27 -9.97 6.68
N ALA A 94 17.95 -10.57 5.71
CA ALA A 94 19.12 -11.41 5.92
C ALA A 94 20.31 -10.83 5.17
N GLY A 95 21.51 -11.30 5.51
CA GLY A 95 22.68 -10.99 4.72
C GLY A 95 23.67 -12.13 4.61
N GLU A 96 24.47 -12.05 3.55
CA GLU A 96 25.55 -12.98 3.25
C GLU A 96 26.89 -12.28 3.47
N ALA A 97 27.65 -12.77 4.43
CA ALA A 97 29.02 -12.37 4.70
C ALA A 97 29.74 -13.50 5.46
N ILE A 98 31.06 -13.55 5.33
CA ILE A 98 31.88 -14.45 6.13
C ILE A 98 31.98 -13.87 7.55
N ASP A 99 31.79 -14.71 8.56
CA ASP A 99 31.91 -14.39 9.99
C ASP A 99 30.96 -13.32 10.55
N LEU A 100 29.95 -12.89 9.77
CA LEU A 100 28.98 -11.87 10.17
C LEU A 100 27.54 -12.37 10.06
N ARG A 101 26.68 -11.85 10.93
CA ARG A 101 25.25 -12.14 10.95
C ARG A 101 24.43 -10.87 11.02
N VAL A 102 23.35 -10.84 10.24
CA VAL A 102 22.37 -9.76 10.22
C VAL A 102 21.20 -10.13 11.12
N ILE A 103 20.90 -9.29 12.10
CA ILE A 103 19.73 -9.40 12.96
C ILE A 103 18.77 -8.26 12.64
N ALA A 104 17.57 -8.62 12.21
CA ALA A 104 16.50 -7.68 11.91
C ALA A 104 15.18 -8.17 12.50
N ALA A 105 14.28 -7.23 12.82
CA ALA A 105 12.93 -7.59 13.23
C ALA A 105 12.14 -8.15 12.03
N PRO A 106 11.25 -9.14 12.24
CA PRO A 106 10.38 -9.62 11.17
C PRO A 106 9.42 -8.53 10.71
N ILE A 107 9.09 -8.58 9.42
CA ILE A 107 8.28 -7.60 8.71
C ILE A 107 7.07 -8.31 8.09
N ASP A 108 5.87 -7.83 8.40
CA ASP A 108 4.65 -8.28 7.77
C ASP A 108 4.20 -7.24 6.74
N VAL A 109 3.99 -7.67 5.50
CA VAL A 109 3.49 -6.82 4.41
C VAL A 109 2.02 -7.14 4.18
N THR A 110 1.15 -6.32 4.75
CA THR A 110 -0.30 -6.54 4.71
C THR A 110 -1.04 -5.25 4.45
N LYS A 111 -2.15 -5.34 3.72
CA LYS A 111 -3.10 -4.24 3.52
C LYS A 111 -3.59 -3.58 4.82
N GLY A 112 -3.45 -4.27 5.97
CA GLY A 112 -3.54 -3.74 7.33
C GLY A 112 -4.57 -2.64 7.56
N GLY A 113 -5.76 -2.98 8.09
CA GLY A 113 -6.76 -2.01 8.61
C GLY A 113 -7.48 -1.16 7.56
N VAL A 114 -6.93 -1.08 6.34
CA VAL A 114 -7.49 -0.28 5.24
C VAL A 114 -8.72 -0.98 4.65
N ILE A 115 -9.86 -0.30 4.71
CA ILE A 115 -11.13 -0.77 4.16
C ILE A 115 -11.75 0.28 3.23
N PRO A 116 -12.30 -0.14 2.08
CA PRO A 116 -13.10 0.76 1.26
C PRO A 116 -14.48 1.00 1.88
N ARG A 117 -14.90 2.25 1.82
CA ARG A 117 -16.24 2.72 2.18
C ARG A 117 -16.93 3.28 0.96
N VAL A 118 -18.23 3.04 0.89
CA VAL A 118 -19.05 3.39 -0.25
C VAL A 118 -20.38 3.95 0.23
N VAL A 119 -20.76 5.09 -0.34
CA VAL A 119 -22.07 5.71 -0.19
C VAL A 119 -22.66 5.95 -1.57
N VAL A 120 -23.94 5.65 -1.69
CA VAL A 120 -24.75 5.92 -2.88
C VAL A 120 -26.07 6.54 -2.44
N CYS A 121 -26.50 7.57 -3.15
CA CYS A 121 -27.80 8.20 -2.95
C CYS A 121 -28.33 8.80 -4.26
N SER A 122 -29.64 9.09 -4.30
CA SER A 122 -30.19 9.93 -5.37
C SER A 122 -29.77 11.38 -5.15
N LYS A 123 -29.38 12.07 -6.22
CA LYS A 123 -28.95 13.48 -6.17
C LYS A 123 -30.07 14.46 -6.50
N THR A 124 -31.07 14.01 -7.24
CA THR A 124 -32.18 14.86 -7.70
C THR A 124 -33.48 14.43 -7.05
N THR A 125 -34.40 15.39 -6.87
CA THR A 125 -35.76 15.14 -6.38
C THR A 125 -36.53 14.18 -7.30
N GLY A 126 -36.18 14.14 -8.59
CA GLY A 126 -36.77 13.24 -9.59
C GLY A 126 -36.10 11.88 -9.71
N GLY A 127 -35.04 11.59 -8.92
CA GLY A 127 -34.34 10.30 -8.98
C GLY A 127 -33.57 10.03 -10.28
N THR A 128 -33.37 11.04 -11.11
CA THR A 128 -32.72 10.93 -12.43
C THR A 128 -31.20 10.87 -12.38
N ALA A 129 -30.58 11.08 -11.22
CA ALA A 129 -29.13 10.96 -11.08
C ALA A 129 -28.76 10.31 -9.74
N LEU A 130 -27.71 9.48 -9.78
CA LEU A 130 -27.08 8.91 -8.61
C LEU A 130 -25.81 9.70 -8.26
N GLN A 131 -25.65 9.97 -6.98
CA GLN A 131 -24.39 10.41 -6.41
C GLN A 131 -23.68 9.22 -5.78
N LEU A 132 -22.43 9.02 -6.18
CA LEU A 132 -21.55 7.97 -5.66
C LEU A 132 -20.37 8.63 -4.94
N GLN A 133 -20.02 8.09 -3.78
CA GLN A 133 -18.83 8.46 -3.03
C GLN A 133 -18.13 7.21 -2.54
N ALA A 134 -16.82 7.13 -2.78
CA ALA A 134 -15.98 6.05 -2.30
C ALA A 134 -14.67 6.57 -1.70
N TRP A 135 -14.24 6.02 -0.57
CA TRP A 135 -12.98 6.38 0.09
C TRP A 135 -12.37 5.18 0.82
N LEU A 136 -11.11 5.31 1.21
CA LEU A 136 -10.42 4.34 2.08
C LEU A 136 -10.41 4.84 3.53
N GLU A 137 -10.65 3.95 4.47
CA GLU A 137 -10.44 4.18 5.91
C GLU A 137 -9.38 3.24 6.44
N ASP A 138 -8.45 3.73 7.25
CA ASP A 138 -7.58 2.92 8.08
C ASP A 138 -7.88 3.21 9.55
N ASN A 139 -8.18 2.15 10.32
CA ASN A 139 -8.54 2.25 11.75
C ASN A 139 -9.65 3.29 12.04
N GLY A 140 -10.61 3.44 11.11
CA GLY A 140 -11.74 4.36 11.24
C GLY A 140 -11.43 5.82 10.87
N LEU A 141 -10.22 6.11 10.42
CA LEU A 141 -9.85 7.42 9.87
C LEU A 141 -9.71 7.34 8.36
N LYS A 142 -10.14 8.38 7.65
CA LYS A 142 -9.98 8.45 6.19
C LYS A 142 -8.49 8.48 5.84
N VAL A 143 -8.12 7.76 4.78
CA VAL A 143 -6.76 7.77 4.22
C VAL A 143 -6.58 9.01 3.36
N ASP A 144 -5.50 9.76 3.58
CA ASP A 144 -5.15 10.98 2.84
C ASP A 144 -4.59 10.65 1.44
N LEU A 145 -5.45 10.19 0.52
CA LEU A 145 -5.07 9.77 -0.84
C LEU A 145 -4.34 10.88 -1.60
N SER A 146 -4.81 12.12 -1.50
CA SER A 146 -4.21 13.27 -2.18
C SER A 146 -2.74 13.49 -1.87
N THR A 147 -2.33 13.13 -0.65
CA THR A 147 -0.96 13.31 -0.15
C THR A 147 -0.14 12.04 -0.32
N LEU A 148 -0.72 10.88 0.00
CA LEU A 148 -0.01 9.60 0.04
C LEU A 148 0.07 8.90 -1.32
N ASP A 149 -0.93 9.09 -2.17
CA ASP A 149 -0.98 8.51 -3.52
C ASP A 149 -1.90 9.35 -4.43
N PRO A 150 -1.41 10.48 -4.96
CA PRO A 150 -2.19 11.32 -5.87
C PRO A 150 -2.53 10.61 -7.19
N ALA A 151 -1.93 9.45 -7.46
CA ALA A 151 -2.23 8.60 -8.61
C ALA A 151 -3.26 7.49 -8.30
N ALA A 152 -3.83 7.46 -7.08
CA ALA A 152 -4.86 6.51 -6.71
C ALA A 152 -6.06 6.58 -7.69
N THR A 153 -6.64 5.43 -7.98
CA THR A 153 -7.74 5.30 -8.95
C THR A 153 -8.97 4.64 -8.34
N CYS A 154 -10.14 4.86 -8.95
CA CYS A 154 -11.38 4.22 -8.56
C CYS A 154 -12.14 3.76 -9.80
N ALA A 155 -12.68 2.54 -9.73
CA ALA A 155 -13.58 1.97 -10.71
C ALA A 155 -14.81 1.43 -10.00
N VAL A 156 -15.97 1.57 -10.64
CA VAL A 156 -17.25 1.10 -10.11
C VAL A 156 -18.02 0.39 -11.19
N ASP A 157 -18.47 -0.82 -10.91
CA ASP A 157 -19.44 -1.54 -11.73
C ASP A 157 -20.73 -1.69 -10.93
N VAL A 158 -21.86 -1.31 -11.53
CA VAL A 158 -23.18 -1.47 -10.90
C VAL A 158 -23.94 -2.57 -11.62
N TYR A 159 -24.39 -3.57 -10.89
CA TYR A 159 -25.16 -4.69 -11.41
C TYR A 159 -26.57 -4.66 -10.83
N GLN A 160 -27.57 -5.01 -11.64
CA GLN A 160 -28.80 -5.51 -11.03
C GLN A 160 -28.46 -6.83 -10.32
N HIS A 161 -28.98 -7.04 -9.11
CA HIS A 161 -28.69 -8.21 -8.30
C HIS A 161 -28.96 -9.50 -9.10
N GLY A 162 -27.94 -10.35 -9.25
CA GLY A 162 -28.00 -11.62 -9.98
C GLY A 162 -28.02 -11.55 -11.51
N SER A 163 -27.91 -10.37 -12.14
CA SER A 163 -27.90 -10.24 -13.62
C SER A 163 -26.61 -10.76 -14.25
N GLY A 164 -25.46 -10.59 -13.58
CA GLY A 164 -24.13 -10.90 -14.12
C GLY A 164 -23.64 -9.91 -15.19
N VAL A 165 -24.46 -8.95 -15.61
CA VAL A 165 -24.15 -7.88 -16.57
C VAL A 165 -24.25 -6.53 -15.88
N ALA A 166 -23.22 -5.68 -16.04
CA ALA A 166 -23.19 -4.35 -15.48
C ALA A 166 -24.25 -3.48 -16.16
N GLN A 167 -25.06 -2.80 -15.36
CA GLN A 167 -26.03 -1.79 -15.78
C GLN A 167 -25.29 -0.56 -16.32
N PHE A 168 -24.28 -0.11 -15.59
CA PHE A 168 -23.32 0.92 -15.99
C PHE A 168 -22.00 0.68 -15.26
N ALA A 169 -20.94 1.30 -15.78
CA ALA A 169 -19.61 1.26 -15.19
C ALA A 169 -19.01 2.66 -15.20
N LEU A 170 -18.31 3.01 -14.13
CA LEU A 170 -17.52 4.22 -13.99
C LEU A 170 -16.05 3.84 -13.85
N SER A 171 -15.22 4.58 -14.53
CA SER A 171 -13.76 4.48 -14.52
C SER A 171 -13.14 5.69 -13.82
N THR A 172 -11.81 5.67 -13.66
CA THR A 172 -11.06 6.74 -13.00
C THR A 172 -11.38 8.13 -13.54
N GLY A 173 -11.65 8.26 -14.84
CA GLY A 173 -11.94 9.55 -15.48
C GLY A 173 -13.32 10.13 -15.13
N ASP A 174 -14.23 9.29 -14.63
CA ASP A 174 -15.61 9.68 -14.29
C ASP A 174 -15.72 10.21 -12.86
N PHE A 175 -14.77 9.83 -12.01
CA PHE A 175 -14.60 10.45 -10.70
C PHE A 175 -13.91 11.78 -10.90
N GLY A 176 -14.51 12.87 -10.38
CA GLY A 176 -13.82 14.16 -10.30
C GLY A 176 -12.48 13.99 -9.57
N SER A 177 -11.60 14.99 -9.62
CA SER A 177 -10.28 14.92 -8.95
C SER A 177 -10.43 14.49 -7.49
N ALA A 178 -10.22 13.19 -7.21
CA ALA A 178 -10.29 12.60 -5.89
C ALA A 178 -9.22 13.18 -4.94
N VAL A 179 -8.30 13.92 -5.54
CA VAL A 179 -7.07 14.49 -5.00
C VAL A 179 -7.30 15.76 -4.16
N THR A 180 -8.53 16.26 -4.00
CA THR A 180 -8.77 17.44 -3.12
C THR A 180 -9.52 17.15 -1.83
N ARG A 181 -10.21 16.01 -1.73
CA ARG A 181 -11.04 15.67 -0.55
C ARG A 181 -10.83 14.24 -0.03
N ASP A 182 -9.88 13.52 -0.62
CA ASP A 182 -9.56 12.12 -0.32
C ASP A 182 -10.77 11.18 -0.49
N VAL A 183 -11.65 11.53 -1.43
CA VAL A 183 -12.88 10.82 -1.78
C VAL A 183 -13.01 10.83 -3.29
N PHE A 184 -13.27 9.66 -3.87
CA PHE A 184 -13.73 9.53 -5.24
C PHE A 184 -15.22 9.86 -5.29
N GLU A 185 -15.57 10.94 -5.98
CA GLU A 185 -16.96 11.40 -6.12
C GLU A 185 -17.34 11.43 -7.60
N ALA A 186 -18.42 10.74 -7.96
CA ALA A 186 -18.95 10.70 -9.31
C ALA A 186 -20.48 10.82 -9.29
N GLU A 187 -21.03 11.37 -10.36
CA GLU A 187 -22.46 11.43 -10.61
C GLU A 187 -22.75 10.64 -11.89
N GLU A 188 -23.68 9.70 -11.79
CA GLU A 188 -24.22 9.00 -12.97
C GLU A 188 -25.61 9.58 -13.27
N ALA A 189 -25.71 10.26 -14.41
CA ALA A 189 -26.98 10.79 -14.91
C ALA A 189 -27.73 9.69 -15.68
N ASP A 190 -29.04 9.61 -15.45
CA ASP A 190 -29.95 8.66 -16.08
C ASP A 190 -29.41 7.21 -16.10
N PRO A 191 -29.11 6.60 -14.93
CA PRO A 191 -28.49 5.27 -14.80
C PRO A 191 -29.35 4.11 -15.35
N ASN A 192 -30.53 4.42 -15.90
CA ASN A 192 -31.48 3.48 -16.48
C ASN A 192 -31.86 2.33 -15.51
N LEU A 193 -32.02 2.68 -14.22
CA LEU A 193 -32.45 1.72 -13.22
C LEU A 193 -33.93 1.38 -13.40
N THR A 194 -34.25 0.12 -13.16
CA THR A 194 -35.63 -0.37 -13.09
C THR A 194 -36.12 -0.25 -11.66
N ALA A 195 -37.28 0.37 -11.47
CA ALA A 195 -37.94 0.47 -10.17
C ALA A 195 -38.16 -0.90 -9.53
N ASP A 196 -38.19 -0.93 -8.19
CA ASP A 196 -38.39 -2.13 -7.35
C ASP A 196 -37.34 -3.22 -7.54
N ARG A 197 -36.14 -2.84 -8.01
CA ARG A 197 -34.98 -3.73 -8.14
C ARG A 197 -33.88 -3.39 -7.15
N VAL A 198 -33.16 -4.42 -6.74
CA VAL A 198 -31.94 -4.32 -5.94
C VAL A 198 -30.74 -4.31 -6.88
N TYR A 199 -29.79 -3.45 -6.60
CA TYR A 199 -28.53 -3.29 -7.32
C TYR A 199 -27.36 -3.47 -6.38
N ASP A 200 -26.28 -4.07 -6.88
CA ASP A 200 -25.01 -4.19 -6.19
C ASP A 200 -23.97 -3.31 -6.88
N MET A 201 -23.41 -2.39 -6.12
CA MET A 201 -22.30 -1.54 -6.54
C MET A 201 -20.99 -2.17 -6.11
N HIS A 202 -20.21 -2.61 -7.08
CA HIS A 202 -18.88 -3.18 -6.90
C HIS A 202 -17.86 -2.06 -7.09
N VAL A 203 -17.19 -1.68 -6.01
CA VAL A 203 -16.21 -0.60 -6.01
C VAL A 203 -14.82 -1.20 -5.89
N THR A 204 -13.90 -0.73 -6.71
CA THR A 204 -12.47 -1.01 -6.61
C THR A 204 -11.71 0.30 -6.51
N ILE A 205 -11.06 0.53 -5.36
CA ILE A 205 -10.09 1.63 -5.20
C ILE A 205 -8.69 1.02 -5.32
N THR A 206 -7.87 1.55 -6.24
CA THR A 206 -6.45 1.20 -6.31
C THR A 206 -5.64 2.27 -5.61
N TYR A 207 -4.95 1.88 -4.54
CA TYR A 207 -4.11 2.75 -3.70
C TYR A 207 -2.75 2.08 -3.50
N LEU A 208 -1.67 2.80 -3.80
CA LEU A 208 -0.28 2.30 -3.85
C LEU A 208 -0.13 1.05 -4.72
N GLY A 209 -0.85 1.01 -5.84
CA GLY A 209 -0.89 -0.14 -6.74
C GLY A 209 -1.69 -1.34 -6.23
N ILE A 210 -2.33 -1.24 -5.06
CA ILE A 210 -3.14 -2.32 -4.49
C ILE A 210 -4.62 -2.06 -4.71
N ALA A 211 -5.35 -3.06 -5.21
CA ALA A 211 -6.81 -3.05 -5.25
C ALA A 211 -7.45 -3.36 -3.88
N TYR A 212 -8.38 -2.49 -3.48
CA TYR A 212 -9.29 -2.62 -2.34
C TYR A 212 -10.73 -2.63 -2.86
N THR A 213 -11.49 -3.67 -2.52
CA THR A 213 -12.84 -3.84 -3.06
C THR A 213 -13.92 -3.77 -1.98
N ALA A 214 -15.06 -3.17 -2.33
CA ALA A 214 -16.28 -3.15 -1.52
C ALA A 214 -17.50 -3.46 -2.39
N ILE A 215 -18.52 -4.03 -1.78
CA ILE A 215 -19.85 -4.17 -2.38
C ILE A 215 -20.83 -3.37 -1.54
N LYS A 216 -21.63 -2.51 -2.18
CA LYS A 216 -22.73 -1.78 -1.56
C LYS A 216 -24.02 -2.06 -2.30
N SER A 217 -24.96 -2.72 -1.64
CA SER A 217 -26.30 -2.93 -2.19
C SER A 217 -27.18 -1.71 -1.94
N PHE A 218 -28.03 -1.39 -2.92
CA PHE A 218 -29.06 -0.36 -2.83
C PHE A 218 -30.30 -0.75 -3.64
N THR A 219 -31.42 -0.07 -3.38
CA THR A 219 -32.71 -0.35 -4.06
C THR A 219 -33.11 0.85 -4.89
N ALA A 220 -33.54 0.61 -6.13
CA ALA A 220 -34.22 1.61 -6.94
C ALA A 220 -35.67 1.69 -6.47
N ILE A 221 -36.01 2.80 -5.83
CA ILE A 221 -37.37 3.09 -5.34
C ILE A 221 -38.17 3.70 -6.51
N PRO A 222 -39.50 3.45 -6.61
CA PRO A 222 -40.36 4.06 -7.63
C PRO A 222 -40.36 5.58 -7.66
#